data_AF-L7LA22-F1
#
_entry.id   AF-L7LA22-F1
#
_cell.length_a   1.000
_cell.length_b   1.000
_cell.length_c   1.000
_cell.angle_alpha   90.00
_cell.angle_beta   90.00
_cell.angle_gamma   90.00
#
_symmetry.space_group_name_H-M   'P 1'
#
loop_
_entity.id
_entity.type
_entity.pdbx_description
1 polymer ?
#
loop_
_entity_poly.entity_id
_entity_poly.type
_entity_poly.pdbx_seq_one_letter_code
_entity_poly.pdbx_strand_id
1 'polypeptide(L)' 'MGRGRAKAKQTKVARQLKYATPNTDLDSLQRELSGARGQSHSPADDWSDEDGWAQDDWQRA' A
#
# COMPACT_ATOMS: atom_id res chain seq x y z
N MET A 1 4.27 17.93 -31.20
CA MET A 1 3.24 16.94 -31.62
C MET A 1 3.32 15.57 -30.91
N GLY A 2 3.88 15.43 -29.69
CA GLY A 2 4.06 14.10 -29.04
C GLY A 2 3.12 13.77 -27.87
N ARG A 3 2.34 14.74 -27.37
CA ARG A 3 1.58 14.58 -26.11
C ARG A 3 0.44 13.57 -26.18
N GLY A 4 -0.25 13.44 -27.32
CA GLY A 4 -1.37 12.50 -27.47
C GLY A 4 -0.97 11.04 -27.32
N ARG A 5 0.22 10.67 -27.83
CA ARG A 5 0.75 9.29 -27.71
C ARG A 5 1.17 8.98 -26.28
N ALA A 6 1.82 9.92 -25.60
CA ALA A 6 2.20 9.77 -24.20
C ALA A 6 0.97 9.60 -23.30
N LYS A 7 -0.06 10.45 -23.49
CA LYS A 7 -1.33 10.36 -22.75
C LYS A 7 -2.01 9.01 -22.97
N ALA A 8 -2.10 8.55 -24.22
CA ALA A 8 -2.68 7.24 -24.53
C ALA A 8 -1.93 6.08 -23.85
N LYS A 9 -0.58 6.12 -23.86
CA LYS A 9 0.25 5.12 -23.15
C LYS A 9 -0.01 5.15 -21.64
N GLN A 10 -0.05 6.33 -21.03
CA GLN A 10 -0.32 6.47 -19.60
C GLN A 10 -1.71 5.98 -19.22
N THR A 11 -2.75 6.31 -19.99
CA THR A 11 -4.11 5.81 -19.73
C THR A 11 -4.18 4.28 -19.84
N LYS A 12 -3.47 3.67 -20.80
CA LYS A 12 -3.39 2.21 -20.92
C LYS A 12 -2.74 1.59 -19.68
N VAL A 13 -1.59 2.11 -19.25
CA VAL A 13 -0.87 1.64 -18.06
C VAL A 13 -1.74 1.82 -16.80
N ALA A 14 -2.37 2.99 -16.63
CA ALA A 14 -3.23 3.25 -15.49
C ALA A 14 -4.43 2.31 -15.41
N ARG A 15 -5.05 1.98 -16.56
CA ARG A 15 -6.13 0.98 -16.61
C ARG A 15 -5.63 -0.42 -16.26
N GLN A 16 -4.46 -0.80 -16.78
CA GLN A 16 -3.84 -2.07 -16.42
C GLN A 16 -3.58 -2.14 -14.92
N LEU A 17 -3.04 -1.09 -14.30
CA LEU A 17 -2.81 -1.06 -12.86
C LEU A 17 -4.11 -1.08 -12.03
N LYS A 18 -5.14 -0.32 -12.47
CA LYS A 18 -6.41 -0.24 -11.74
C LYS A 18 -7.22 -1.53 -11.78
N TYR A 19 -7.17 -2.24 -12.91
CA TYR A 19 -8.02 -3.41 -13.15
C TYR A 19 -7.24 -4.73 -13.24
N ALA A 20 -5.92 -4.71 -13.07
CA ALA A 20 -5.17 -5.94 -12.86
C ALA A 20 -5.48 -6.48 -11.48
N THR A 21 -6.01 -7.70 -11.43
CA THR A 21 -5.99 -8.49 -10.21
C THR A 21 -4.56 -9.01 -10.05
N PRO A 22 -3.85 -8.65 -8.98
CA PRO A 22 -2.55 -9.26 -8.71
C PRO A 22 -2.76 -10.76 -8.51
N ASN A 23 -1.99 -11.58 -9.23
CA ASN A 23 -1.92 -13.01 -8.96
C ASN A 23 -1.06 -13.17 -7.71
N THR A 24 -1.71 -13.29 -6.55
CA THR A 24 -1.05 -13.56 -5.29
C THR A 24 -0.83 -15.07 -5.15
N ASP A 25 0.39 -15.47 -4.78
CA ASP A 25 0.68 -16.84 -4.40
C ASP A 25 0.07 -17.11 -3.01
N LEU A 26 -1.12 -17.72 -3.01
CA LEU A 26 -1.87 -18.01 -1.79
C LEU A 26 -1.15 -19.04 -0.90
N ASP A 27 -0.37 -19.95 -1.50
CA ASP A 27 0.37 -20.98 -0.76
C ASP A 27 1.52 -20.36 0.03
N SER A 28 2.24 -19.40 -0.58
CA SER A 28 3.27 -18.63 0.11
C SER A 28 2.68 -17.79 1.24
N LEU A 29 1.56 -17.09 0.98
CA LEU A 29 0.87 -16.26 1.99
C LEU A 29 0.38 -17.09 3.17
N GLN A 30 -0.18 -18.27 2.92
CA GLN A 30 -0.65 -19.17 3.97
C GLN A 30 0.49 -19.64 4.87
N ARG A 31 1.66 -19.97 4.29
CA ARG A 31 2.86 -20.36 5.06
C ARG A 31 3.32 -19.24 5.98
N GLU A 32 3.43 -18.02 5.47
CA GLU A 32 3.82 -16.84 6.25
C GLU A 32 2.86 -16.57 7.39
N LEU A 33 1.55 -16.56 7.12
CA LEU A 33 0.53 -16.33 8.14
C LEU A 33 0.51 -17.43 9.21
N SER A 34 0.73 -18.69 8.82
CA SER A 34 0.80 -19.81 9.75
C SER A 34 2.05 -19.78 10.64
N GLY A 35 3.19 -19.29 10.11
CA GLY A 35 4.42 -19.09 10.85
C GLY A 35 4.41 -17.85 11.76
N ALA A 36 3.75 -16.78 11.34
CA ALA A 36 3.65 -15.52 12.08
C ALA A 36 2.80 -15.62 13.36
N ARG A 37 1.93 -16.62 13.49
CA ARG A 37 1.15 -16.87 14.72
C ARG A 37 2.01 -17.16 15.96
N GLY A 38 3.30 -17.47 15.79
CA GLY A 38 4.24 -17.69 16.90
C GLY A 38 5.07 -16.47 17.31
N GLN A 39 5.07 -15.39 16.54
CA GLN A 39 5.89 -14.19 16.77
C GLN A 39 5.02 -12.95 16.53
N SER A 40 4.16 -12.64 17.50
CA SER A 40 3.35 -11.42 17.49
C SER A 40 4.23 -10.19 17.77
N HIS A 41 4.87 -9.64 16.74
CA HIS A 41 5.21 -8.22 16.74
C HIS A 41 4.04 -7.52 16.06
N SER A 42 3.19 -6.90 16.86
CA SER A 42 2.03 -6.16 16.37
C SER A 42 2.55 -4.90 15.68
N PRO A 43 2.25 -4.65 14.39
CA PRO A 43 2.63 -3.40 13.75
C PRO A 43 2.03 -2.17 14.44
N ALA A 44 0.99 -2.36 15.27
CA ALA A 44 0.37 -1.29 16.06
C ALA A 44 1.33 -0.59 17.03
N ASP A 45 2.38 -1.27 17.49
CA ASP A 45 3.38 -0.66 18.37
C ASP A 45 4.30 0.34 17.64
N ASP A 46 4.44 0.24 16.31
CA ASP A 46 5.33 1.08 15.48
C ASP A 46 4.66 2.40 15.06
N TRP A 47 3.33 2.41 14.89
CA TRP A 47 2.56 3.60 14.48
C TRP A 47 2.22 4.56 15.64
N SER A 48 2.44 4.13 16.89
CA SER A 48 2.02 4.91 18.07
C SER A 48 2.91 6.14 18.34
N ASP A 49 4.09 6.25 17.72
CA ASP A 49 5.03 7.36 17.93
C ASP A 49 4.82 8.54 16.94
N GLU A 50 4.15 8.31 15.80
CA GLU A 50 3.99 9.31 14.73
C GLU A 50 2.75 10.22 14.91
N ASP A 51 1.77 9.82 15.72
CA ASP A 51 0.52 10.59 15.97
C ASP A 51 0.71 11.84 16.86
N GLY A 52 1.87 11.98 17.53
CA GLY A 52 2.17 13.14 18.37
C GLY A 52 2.38 14.43 17.58
N TRP A 53 2.90 14.34 16.35
CA TRP A 53 3.22 15.50 15.50
C TRP A 53 2.03 15.95 14.65
N ALA A 54 1.10 15.05 14.34
CA ALA A 54 -0.09 15.37 13.56
C ALA A 54 -1.12 16.16 14.37
N GLN A 55 -1.21 15.95 15.69
CA GLN A 55 -2.23 16.59 16.52
C GLN A 55 -2.01 18.10 16.75
N ASP A 56 -0.77 18.59 16.74
CA ASP A 56 -0.45 20.00 17.04
C ASP A 56 -0.77 20.95 15.86
N ASP A 57 -0.61 20.48 14.61
CA ASP A 57 -0.89 21.27 13.40
C ASP A 57 -2.41 21.52 13.19
N TRP A 58 -3.25 20.55 13.59
CA TRP A 58 -4.71 20.67 13.49
C TRP A 58 -5.35 21.57 14.56
N GLN A 59 -4.66 21.87 15.66
CA GLN A 59 -5.19 22.74 16.72
C GLN A 59 -4.83 24.21 16.53
N ARG A 60 -3.98 24.54 15.53
CA ARG A 60 -3.46 25.89 15.30
C ARG A 60 -4.06 26.61 14.07
N ALA A 61 -4.96 25.94 13.34
CA ALA A 61 -5.72 26.50 12.22
C ALA A 61 -7.10 27.01 12.66
#